data_AF-A0A7X9KI70-F1
#
_entry.id   AF-A0A7X9KI70-F1
#
_cell.length_a   1.000
_cell.length_b   1.000
_cell.length_c   1.000
_cell.angle_alpha   90.00
_cell.angle_beta   90.00
_cell.angle_gamma   90.00
#
_symmetry.space_group_name_H-M   'P 1'
#
loop_
_entity.id
_entity.type
_entity.pdbx_description
1 polymer ?
#
loop_
_entity_poly.entity_id
_entity_poly.type
_entity_poly.pdbx_seq_one_letter_code
_entity_poly.pdbx_strand_id
1 'polypeptide(L)'
;ADLKKFDGFALVVVAAVVFFAASFLSWTSASVAGIDATGAQVSQSESSNAWESNGAWLIRGWAISDLVSAPPGTTPDSGSDMVILLPIALVAAGVAAASRLGKRITNVNEIVLGASGVLALLMVAQAVHLSGAIDELGDILQQRGATFSGNLDMGLYLAIVASLVMTGGALKTLLAARRAVA
;
A
#
# COMPACT_ATOMS: atom_id res chain seq x y z
N ALA A 1 29.15 10.95 -15.49
CA ALA A 1 27.72 10.73 -15.77
C ALA A 1 27.21 9.42 -15.17
N ASP A 2 28.03 8.37 -15.12
CA ASP A 2 27.58 7.02 -14.70
C ASP A 2 27.34 6.85 -13.20
N LEU A 3 28.07 7.56 -12.32
CA LEU A 3 27.80 7.58 -10.88
C LEU A 3 26.36 8.03 -10.56
N LYS A 4 25.88 9.13 -11.18
CA LYS A 4 24.51 9.63 -10.97
C LYS A 4 23.42 8.66 -11.48
N LYS A 5 23.73 7.82 -12.48
CA LYS A 5 22.83 6.76 -12.97
C LYS A 5 22.81 5.56 -12.01
N PHE A 6 23.93 5.27 -11.37
CA PHE A 6 24.04 4.22 -10.34
C PHE A 6 23.22 4.58 -9.11
N ASP A 7 23.27 5.84 -8.66
CA ASP A 7 22.49 6.32 -7.52
C ASP A 7 20.98 6.17 -7.74
N GLY A 8 20.48 6.55 -8.92
CA GLY A 8 19.04 6.43 -9.24
C GLY A 8 18.55 4.98 -9.32
N PHE A 9 19.36 4.09 -9.89
CA PHE A 9 19.04 2.65 -9.95
C PHE A 9 19.01 2.02 -8.55
N ALA A 10 20.01 2.31 -7.72
CA ALA A 10 20.09 1.80 -6.36
C ALA A 10 18.86 2.24 -5.53
N LEU A 11 18.43 3.49 -5.69
CA LEU A 11 17.20 3.99 -5.06
C LEU A 11 15.97 3.20 -5.48
N VAL A 12 15.81 2.85 -6.76
CA VAL A 12 14.67 2.05 -7.24
C VAL A 12 14.65 0.67 -6.57
N VAL A 13 15.79 -0.02 -6.55
CA VAL A 13 15.87 -1.39 -6.01
C VAL A 13 15.69 -1.40 -4.50
N VAL A 14 16.39 -0.53 -3.77
CA VAL A 14 16.28 -0.45 -2.31
C VAL A 14 14.86 -0.08 -1.91
N ALA A 15 14.25 0.89 -2.60
CA ALA A 15 12.86 1.26 -2.34
C ALA A 15 11.88 0.13 -2.60
N ALA A 16 12.06 -0.66 -3.66
CA ALA A 16 11.22 -1.83 -3.92
C ALA A 16 11.33 -2.89 -2.80
N VAL A 17 12.53 -3.10 -2.24
CA VAL A 17 12.73 -4.00 -1.09
C VAL A 17 12.06 -3.45 0.18
N VAL A 18 12.21 -2.16 0.46
CA VAL A 18 11.55 -1.52 1.61
C VAL A 18 10.04 -1.58 1.46
N PHE A 19 9.51 -1.35 0.25
CA PHE A 19 8.09 -1.49 -0.05
C PHE A 19 7.58 -2.91 0.24
N PHE A 20 8.32 -3.93 -0.21
CA PHE A 20 7.98 -5.32 0.07
C PHE A 20 8.00 -5.63 1.57
N ALA A 21 9.04 -5.20 2.30
CA ALA A 21 9.12 -5.39 3.74
C ALA A 21 7.97 -4.68 4.48
N ALA A 22 7.63 -3.46 4.06
CA ALA A 22 6.54 -2.67 4.62
C ALA A 22 5.17 -3.30 4.41
N SER A 23 4.99 -4.17 3.41
CA SER A 23 3.74 -4.90 3.19
C SER A 23 3.39 -5.89 4.31
N PHE A 24 4.40 -6.36 5.07
CA PHE A 24 4.21 -7.28 6.20
C PHE A 24 4.02 -6.57 7.54
N LEU A 25 4.30 -5.26 7.59
CA LEU A 25 4.02 -4.44 8.75
C LEU A 25 2.53 -4.07 8.77
N SER A 26 2.00 -3.75 9.95
CA SER A 26 0.63 -3.28 10.05
C SER A 26 0.45 -1.97 9.27
N TRP A 27 -0.62 -1.92 8.49
CA TRP A 27 -1.05 -0.77 7.70
C TRP A 27 -2.16 0.00 8.39
N THR A 28 -2.97 -0.71 9.17
CA THR A 28 -4.05 -0.14 9.98
C THR A 28 -4.18 -0.92 11.27
N SER A 29 -4.55 -0.21 12.33
CA SER A 29 -4.98 -0.77 13.60
C SER A 29 -6.33 -0.21 13.98
N ALA A 30 -7.14 -1.02 14.65
CA ALA A 30 -8.43 -0.63 15.17
C ALA A 30 -8.65 -1.27 16.54
N SER A 31 -9.32 -0.53 17.41
CA SER A 31 -9.77 -1.01 18.71
C SER A 31 -11.20 -0.57 18.97
N VAL A 32 -11.96 -1.48 19.57
CA VAL A 32 -13.35 -1.27 19.99
C VAL A 32 -13.45 -1.61 21.46
N ALA A 33 -13.95 -0.65 22.25
CA ALA A 33 -14.25 -0.83 23.66
C ALA A 33 -15.68 -0.37 23.96
N GLY A 34 -16.49 -1.21 24.58
CA GLY A 34 -17.88 -0.85 24.89
C GLY A 34 -18.69 -1.96 25.52
N ILE A 35 -20.02 -1.77 25.53
CA ILE A 35 -21.00 -2.77 25.96
C ILE A 35 -21.76 -3.22 24.72
N ASP A 36 -21.80 -4.53 24.45
CA ASP A 36 -22.53 -5.06 23.30
C ASP A 36 -24.05 -5.10 23.51
N ALA A 37 -24.78 -5.57 22.49
CA ALA A 37 -26.24 -5.69 22.52
C ALA A 37 -26.79 -6.65 23.61
N THR A 38 -25.93 -7.47 24.23
CA THR A 38 -26.27 -8.38 25.32
C THR A 38 -25.93 -7.82 26.70
N GLY A 39 -25.28 -6.66 26.77
CA GLY A 39 -24.81 -6.06 28.02
C GLY A 39 -23.41 -6.51 28.45
N ALA A 40 -22.69 -7.28 27.63
CA ALA A 40 -21.35 -7.75 27.93
C ALA A 40 -20.30 -6.70 27.55
N GLN A 41 -19.23 -6.57 28.35
CA GLN A 41 -18.09 -5.75 27.96
C GLN A 41 -17.33 -6.38 26.80
N VAL A 42 -17.14 -5.62 25.74
CA VAL A 42 -16.31 -5.99 24.60
C VAL A 42 -15.08 -5.10 24.58
N SER A 43 -13.91 -5.72 24.51
CA SER A 43 -12.61 -5.08 24.31
C SER A 43 -11.85 -5.89 23.27
N GLN A 44 -11.87 -5.42 22.03
CA GLN A 44 -11.20 -6.07 20.91
C GLN A 44 -10.22 -5.09 20.25
N SER A 45 -9.07 -5.61 19.84
CA SER A 45 -8.06 -4.86 19.09
C SER A 45 -7.55 -5.73 17.95
N GLU A 46 -7.55 -5.17 16.75
CA GLU A 46 -7.06 -5.83 15.55
C GLU A 46 -6.05 -4.94 14.84
N SER A 47 -5.08 -5.58 14.19
CA SER A 47 -4.12 -4.92 13.32
C SER A 47 -4.02 -5.73 12.04
N SER A 48 -4.11 -5.07 10.90
CA SER A 48 -4.03 -5.69 9.57
C SER A 48 -2.82 -5.15 8.81
N ASN A 49 -2.16 -6.03 8.06
CA ASN A 49 -1.13 -5.67 7.10
C ASN A 49 -1.71 -5.70 5.68
N ALA A 50 -0.87 -5.52 4.65
CA ALA A 50 -1.32 -5.47 3.25
C ALA A 50 -1.85 -6.82 2.71
N TRP A 51 -1.61 -7.91 3.44
CA TRP A 51 -1.98 -9.29 3.08
C TRP A 51 -3.20 -9.76 3.86
N GLU A 52 -3.28 -9.36 5.12
CA GLU A 52 -4.30 -9.75 6.08
C GLU A 52 -5.44 -8.76 6.04
N SER A 53 -6.35 -8.96 5.10
CA SER A 53 -7.64 -8.29 5.24
C SER A 53 -8.78 -9.03 4.55
N ASN A 54 -9.90 -9.13 5.28
CA ASN A 54 -11.12 -9.82 4.85
C ASN A 54 -11.98 -8.95 3.90
N GLY A 55 -11.36 -8.22 2.98
CA GLY A 55 -12.07 -7.43 1.97
C GLY A 55 -11.11 -6.71 1.02
N ALA A 56 -11.52 -6.46 -0.21
CA ALA A 56 -10.78 -5.61 -1.13
C ALA A 56 -10.96 -4.14 -0.72
N TRP A 57 -9.99 -3.58 0.01
CA TRP A 57 -10.01 -2.18 0.44
C TRP A 57 -9.97 -1.22 -0.73
N LEU A 58 -9.44 -1.64 -1.88
CA LEU A 58 -9.29 -0.73 -3.01
C LEU A 58 -10.59 -0.11 -3.55
N ILE A 59 -11.80 -0.65 -3.31
CA ILE A 59 -13.03 -0.15 -3.97
C ILE A 59 -14.33 -0.19 -3.12
N ARG A 60 -14.39 -0.75 -1.90
CA ARG A 60 -15.70 -0.97 -1.22
C ARG A 60 -15.90 -0.36 0.17
N GLY A 61 -14.90 0.33 0.74
CA GLY A 61 -14.96 0.74 2.14
C GLY A 61 -14.86 -0.47 3.07
N TRP A 62 -14.82 -0.26 4.38
CA TRP A 62 -14.94 -1.39 5.30
C TRP A 62 -16.22 -2.15 4.99
N ALA A 63 -16.17 -3.47 5.07
CA ALA A 63 -17.37 -4.28 5.15
C ALA A 63 -18.05 -3.97 6.50
N ILE A 64 -18.74 -2.82 6.58
CA ILE A 64 -19.69 -2.50 7.65
C ILE A 64 -20.74 -3.64 7.74
N SER A 65 -20.95 -4.40 6.66
CA SER A 65 -21.72 -5.64 6.64
C SER A 65 -21.17 -6.75 7.53
N ASP A 66 -19.86 -6.82 7.77
CA ASP A 66 -19.24 -7.87 8.61
C ASP A 66 -19.33 -7.52 10.10
N LEU A 67 -19.37 -6.22 10.44
CA LEU A 67 -19.57 -5.74 11.81
C LEU A 67 -21.05 -5.67 12.22
N VAL A 68 -21.99 -5.67 11.26
CA VAL A 68 -23.41 -5.44 11.54
C VAL A 68 -24.33 -6.58 11.13
N SER A 69 -24.04 -7.41 10.11
CA SER A 69 -25.01 -8.44 9.68
C SER A 69 -24.50 -9.43 8.62
N ALA A 70 -23.40 -10.14 8.87
CA ALA A 70 -23.08 -11.35 8.10
C ALA A 70 -23.77 -12.58 8.73
N PRO A 71 -24.65 -13.31 8.01
CA PRO A 71 -25.19 -14.59 8.47
C PRO A 71 -24.04 -15.60 8.70
N PRO A 72 -24.21 -16.59 9.59
CA PRO A 72 -23.19 -17.60 9.82
C PRO A 72 -22.92 -18.37 8.52
N GLY A 73 -21.68 -18.32 8.01
CA GLY A 73 -21.23 -19.14 6.88
C GLY A 73 -21.07 -18.42 5.53
N THR A 74 -21.21 -17.09 5.46
CA THR A 74 -20.73 -16.34 4.29
C THR A 74 -19.25 -16.04 4.45
N THR A 75 -18.38 -16.82 3.80
CA THR A 75 -16.97 -16.45 3.63
C THR A 75 -16.88 -15.36 2.56
N PRO A 76 -16.44 -14.14 2.90
CA PRO A 76 -16.22 -13.09 1.92
C PRO A 76 -15.05 -13.47 1.00
N ASP A 77 -15.23 -13.30 -0.30
CA ASP A 77 -14.17 -13.52 -1.28
C ASP A 77 -13.06 -12.46 -1.12
N SER A 78 -11.84 -12.94 -0.88
CA SER A 78 -10.66 -12.14 -0.52
C SER A 78 -9.95 -11.54 -1.74
N GLY A 79 -9.63 -10.24 -1.69
CA GLY A 79 -8.65 -9.60 -2.58
C GLY A 79 -7.68 -8.76 -1.74
N SER A 80 -6.40 -9.15 -1.70
CA SER A 80 -5.34 -8.38 -1.03
C SER A 80 -4.90 -7.21 -1.92
N ASP A 81 -4.68 -6.02 -1.32
CA ASP A 81 -4.14 -4.86 -2.05
C ASP A 81 -2.78 -5.18 -2.71
N MET A 82 -2.03 -6.14 -2.15
CA MET A 82 -0.78 -6.61 -2.73
C MET A 82 -0.93 -7.33 -4.07
N VAL A 83 -2.13 -7.83 -4.41
CA VAL A 83 -2.40 -8.45 -5.72
C VAL A 83 -2.19 -7.45 -6.86
N ILE A 84 -2.46 -6.17 -6.62
CA ILE A 84 -2.29 -5.10 -7.63
C ILE A 84 -0.95 -4.37 -7.43
N LEU A 85 -0.54 -4.13 -6.18
CA LEU A 85 0.62 -3.29 -5.88
C LEU A 85 1.97 -4.02 -6.08
N LEU A 86 2.06 -5.30 -5.71
CA LEU A 86 3.32 -6.06 -5.79
C LEU A 86 3.82 -6.23 -7.24
N PRO A 87 2.98 -6.61 -8.22
CA PRO A 87 3.41 -6.72 -9.60
C PRO A 87 3.99 -5.41 -10.16
N ILE A 88 3.42 -4.26 -9.78
CA ILE A 88 3.89 -2.96 -10.25
C ILE A 88 5.29 -2.65 -9.70
N ALA A 89 5.52 -2.89 -8.41
CA ALA A 89 6.84 -2.75 -7.79
C ALA A 89 7.87 -3.70 -8.42
N LEU A 90 7.48 -4.95 -8.68
CA LEU A 90 8.34 -5.95 -9.33
C LEU A 90 8.65 -5.59 -10.78
N VAL A 91 7.71 -5.00 -11.53
CA VAL A 91 7.96 -4.49 -12.88
C VAL A 91 8.97 -3.35 -12.84
N ALA A 92 8.81 -2.38 -11.94
CA ALA A 92 9.75 -1.27 -11.80
C ALA A 92 11.17 -1.76 -11.47
N ALA A 93 11.32 -2.60 -10.46
CA ALA A 93 12.64 -3.14 -10.07
C ALA A 93 13.21 -4.12 -11.09
N GLY A 94 12.37 -5.01 -11.64
CA GLY A 94 12.75 -6.06 -12.58
C GLY A 94 13.19 -5.51 -13.93
N VAL A 95 12.48 -4.51 -14.48
CA VAL A 95 12.88 -3.84 -15.73
C VAL A 95 14.17 -3.04 -15.53
N ALA A 96 14.31 -2.37 -14.37
CA ALA A 96 15.55 -1.67 -14.03
C ALA A 96 16.73 -2.65 -13.95
N ALA A 97 16.59 -3.78 -13.26
CA ALA A 97 17.65 -4.79 -13.12
C ALA A 97 17.97 -5.49 -14.45
N ALA A 98 16.96 -5.88 -15.22
CA ALA A 98 17.12 -6.53 -16.52
C ALA A 98 17.95 -5.70 -17.51
N SER A 99 17.72 -4.38 -17.53
CA SER A 99 18.51 -3.46 -18.37
C SER A 99 19.99 -3.42 -18.00
N ARG A 100 20.33 -3.58 -16.71
CA ARG A 100 21.70 -3.61 -16.21
C ARG A 100 22.41 -4.92 -16.52
N LEU A 101 21.66 -6.01 -16.66
CA LEU A 101 22.15 -7.31 -17.09
C LEU A 101 22.36 -7.40 -18.62
N GLY A 102 22.28 -6.28 -19.34
CA GLY A 102 22.51 -6.22 -20.78
C GLY A 102 21.34 -6.70 -21.64
N LYS A 103 20.16 -6.92 -21.05
CA LYS A 103 18.96 -7.25 -21.84
C LYS A 103 18.52 -6.04 -22.65
N ARG A 104 18.25 -6.25 -23.94
CA ARG A 104 17.72 -5.21 -24.84
C ARG A 104 16.25 -4.98 -24.54
N ILE A 105 15.97 -4.00 -23.68
CA ILE A 105 14.63 -3.50 -23.41
C ILE A 105 14.58 -2.07 -23.95
N THR A 106 13.61 -1.80 -24.82
CA THR A 106 13.35 -0.45 -25.34
C THR A 106 12.61 0.37 -24.27
N ASN A 107 12.99 1.63 -24.08
CA ASN A 107 12.33 2.57 -23.14
C ASN A 107 12.31 2.13 -21.66
N VAL A 108 13.39 1.49 -21.18
CA VAL A 108 13.54 1.04 -19.78
C VAL A 108 13.19 2.14 -18.79
N ASN A 109 13.77 3.33 -18.96
CA ASN A 109 13.64 4.40 -17.98
C ASN A 109 12.19 4.93 -17.90
N GLU A 110 11.49 4.97 -19.03
CA GLU A 110 10.08 5.33 -19.12
C GLU A 110 9.18 4.28 -18.46
N ILE A 111 9.45 2.98 -18.68
CA ILE A 111 8.69 1.89 -18.05
C ILE A 111 8.87 1.92 -16.53
N VAL A 112 10.11 2.05 -16.05
CA VAL A 112 10.40 2.09 -14.61
C VAL A 112 9.76 3.31 -13.96
N LEU A 113 9.81 4.48 -14.61
CA LEU A 113 9.15 5.70 -14.13
C LEU A 113 7.62 5.56 -14.13
N GLY A 114 7.04 5.00 -15.20
CA GLY A 114 5.60 4.77 -15.31
C GLY A 114 5.09 3.82 -14.22
N ALA A 115 5.73 2.66 -14.06
CA ALA A 115 5.35 1.68 -13.04
C ALA A 115 5.50 2.25 -11.62
N SER A 116 6.66 2.85 -11.30
CA SER A 116 6.88 3.43 -9.98
C SER A 116 5.97 4.64 -9.69
N GLY A 117 5.66 5.46 -10.69
CA GLY A 117 4.72 6.57 -10.56
C GLY A 117 3.28 6.12 -10.32
N VAL A 118 2.82 5.10 -11.05
CA VAL A 118 1.50 4.48 -10.82
C VAL A 118 1.43 3.88 -9.41
N LEU A 119 2.48 3.18 -8.97
CA LEU A 119 2.51 2.65 -7.61
C LEU A 119 2.37 3.75 -6.56
N ALA A 120 3.10 4.86 -6.70
CA ALA A 120 3.03 5.97 -5.76
C ALA A 120 1.64 6.59 -5.68
N LEU A 121 0.98 6.78 -6.83
CA LEU A 121 -0.40 7.29 -6.86
C LEU A 121 -1.38 6.33 -6.18
N LEU A 122 -1.25 5.03 -6.45
CA LEU A 122 -2.09 4.01 -5.80
C LEU A 122 -1.89 3.97 -4.29
N MET A 123 -0.65 4.10 -3.80
CA MET A 123 -0.37 4.14 -2.36
C MET A 123 -0.96 5.36 -1.66
N VAL A 124 -0.94 6.53 -2.32
CA VAL A 124 -1.60 7.73 -1.78
C VAL A 124 -3.11 7.57 -1.79
N ALA A 125 -3.68 7.04 -2.88
CA ALA A 125 -5.12 6.76 -2.96
C ALA A 125 -5.56 5.78 -1.87
N GLN A 126 -4.75 4.74 -1.62
CA GLN A 126 -4.97 3.79 -0.54
C GLN A 126 -5.05 4.51 0.81
N ALA A 127 -4.07 5.38 1.14
CA ALA A 127 -4.07 6.09 2.42
C ALA A 127 -5.31 6.97 2.63
N VAL A 128 -5.75 7.67 1.58
CA VAL A 128 -6.98 8.49 1.62
C VAL A 128 -8.21 7.60 1.84
N HIS A 129 -8.30 6.49 1.12
CA HIS A 129 -9.41 5.56 1.26
C HIS A 129 -9.47 4.93 2.65
N LEU A 130 -8.33 4.45 3.16
CA LEU A 130 -8.20 3.86 4.48
C LEU A 130 -8.58 4.85 5.59
N SER A 131 -8.11 6.10 5.50
CA SER A 131 -8.46 7.15 6.45
C SER A 131 -9.96 7.42 6.46
N GLY A 132 -10.58 7.60 5.28
CA GLY A 132 -12.01 7.87 5.19
C GLY A 132 -12.86 6.71 5.72
N ALA A 133 -12.42 5.47 5.49
CA ALA A 133 -13.12 4.30 6.01
C ALA A 133 -13.04 4.21 7.54
N ILE A 134 -11.87 4.49 8.14
CA ILE A 134 -11.69 4.56 9.60
C ILE A 134 -12.66 5.57 10.22
N ASP A 135 -12.75 6.77 9.64
CA ASP A 135 -13.66 7.82 10.12
C ASP A 135 -15.13 7.36 10.08
N GLU A 136 -15.55 6.73 8.96
CA GLU A 136 -16.92 6.24 8.78
C GLU A 136 -17.32 5.18 9.81
N LEU A 137 -16.42 4.26 10.19
CA LEU A 137 -16.76 3.30 11.25
C LEU A 137 -16.74 3.91 12.62
N GLY A 138 -15.85 4.88 12.84
CA GLY A 138 -15.85 5.66 14.07
C GLY A 138 -17.24 6.25 14.30
N ASP A 139 -17.81 6.88 13.28
CA ASP A 139 -19.16 7.45 13.34
C ASP A 139 -20.23 6.37 13.60
N ILE A 140 -20.19 5.23 12.90
CA ILE A 140 -21.18 4.14 13.05
C ILE A 140 -21.12 3.50 14.44
N LEU A 141 -19.92 3.23 14.95
CA LEU A 141 -19.73 2.57 16.24
C LEU A 141 -20.04 3.52 17.40
N GLN A 142 -19.68 4.81 17.27
CA GLN A 142 -20.08 5.83 18.24
C GLN A 142 -21.60 6.02 18.28
N GLN A 143 -22.29 6.00 17.14
CA GLN A 143 -23.76 6.03 17.10
C GLN A 143 -24.41 4.83 17.82
N ARG A 144 -23.70 3.71 17.93
CA ARG A 144 -24.12 2.50 18.65
C ARG A 144 -23.67 2.46 20.11
N GLY A 145 -23.03 3.52 20.62
CA GLY A 145 -22.57 3.61 22.01
C GLY A 145 -21.26 2.87 22.28
N ALA A 146 -20.54 2.44 21.25
CA ALA A 146 -19.21 1.85 21.37
C ALA A 146 -18.13 2.92 21.20
N THR A 147 -17.02 2.79 21.93
CA THR A 147 -15.83 3.62 21.75
C THR A 147 -14.95 2.97 20.68
N PHE A 148 -14.67 3.68 19.60
CA PHE A 148 -13.80 3.23 18.51
C PHE A 148 -12.54 4.10 18.43
N SER A 149 -11.40 3.46 18.23
CA SER A 149 -10.14 4.12 17.87
C SER A 149 -9.47 3.32 16.76
N GLY A 150 -9.39 3.93 15.57
CA GLY A 150 -8.67 3.39 14.42
C GLY A 150 -7.59 4.34 13.96
N ASN A 151 -6.51 3.80 13.40
CA ASN A 151 -5.41 4.60 12.88
C ASN A 151 -4.72 3.92 11.68
N LEU A 152 -4.05 4.73 10.87
CA LEU A 152 -3.07 4.27 9.91
C LEU A 152 -1.76 3.95 10.64
N ASP A 153 -1.12 2.85 10.25
CA ASP A 153 0.10 2.37 10.88
C ASP A 153 1.35 2.53 10.01
N MET A 154 2.49 2.34 10.67
CA MET A 154 3.83 2.56 10.13
C MET A 154 4.08 1.82 8.80
N GLY A 155 3.50 0.63 8.61
CA GLY A 155 3.68 -0.15 7.39
C GLY A 155 3.16 0.57 6.15
N LEU A 156 1.99 1.22 6.24
CA LEU A 156 1.43 1.98 5.14
C LEU A 156 2.29 3.21 4.82
N TYR A 157 2.70 3.96 5.84
CA TYR A 157 3.56 5.13 5.66
C TYR A 157 4.91 4.77 5.03
N LEU A 158 5.53 3.67 5.48
CA LEU A 158 6.77 3.18 4.89
C LEU A 158 6.59 2.75 3.43
N ALA A 159 5.46 2.11 3.10
CA ALA A 159 5.15 1.73 1.73
C ALA A 159 4.94 2.96 0.82
N ILE A 160 4.25 4.00 1.29
CA ILE A 160 4.09 5.28 0.57
C ILE A 160 5.46 5.92 0.33
N VAL A 161 6.27 6.11 1.37
CA VAL A 161 7.59 6.72 1.24
C VAL A 161 8.47 5.92 0.30
N ALA A 162 8.48 4.60 0.40
CA ALA A 162 9.21 3.72 -0.50
C ALA A 162 8.76 3.91 -1.95
N SER A 163 7.46 3.93 -2.23
CA SER A 163 6.95 4.15 -3.59
C SER A 163 7.41 5.50 -4.18
N LEU A 164 7.38 6.59 -3.39
CA LEU A 164 7.85 7.91 -3.80
C LEU A 164 9.36 7.96 -4.05
N VAL A 165 10.15 7.32 -3.18
CA VAL A 165 11.61 7.20 -3.35
C VAL A 165 11.94 6.42 -4.62
N MET A 166 11.18 5.36 -4.91
CA MET A 166 11.33 4.60 -6.15
C MET A 166 11.04 5.47 -7.38
N THR A 167 9.95 6.25 -7.38
CA THR A 167 9.64 7.21 -8.46
C THR A 167 10.74 8.25 -8.62
N GLY A 168 11.26 8.79 -7.51
CA GLY A 168 12.36 9.75 -7.52
C GLY A 168 13.66 9.16 -8.08
N GLY A 169 13.97 7.91 -7.75
CA GLY A 169 15.09 7.15 -8.32
C GLY A 169 14.94 6.95 -9.83
N ALA A 170 13.75 6.56 -10.28
CA ALA A 170 13.42 6.38 -11.69
C ALA A 170 13.48 7.70 -12.50
N LEU A 171 13.03 8.80 -11.90
CA LEU A 171 13.13 10.11 -12.54
C LEU A 171 14.60 10.54 -12.67
N LYS A 172 15.42 10.32 -11.63
CA LYS A 172 16.86 10.61 -11.68
C LYS A 172 17.56 9.81 -12.78
N THR A 173 17.25 8.52 -12.94
CA THR A 173 17.85 7.71 -14.02
C THR A 173 17.42 8.20 -15.40
N LEU A 174 16.14 8.54 -15.60
CA LEU A 174 15.64 9.08 -16.86
C LEU A 174 16.32 10.41 -17.23
N LEU A 175 16.39 11.36 -16.28
CA LEU A 175 17.01 12.66 -16.52
C LEU A 175 18.51 12.54 -16.78
N ALA A 176 19.21 11.64 -16.08
CA ALA A 176 20.63 11.37 -16.32
C ALA A 176 20.88 10.71 -17.68
N ALA A 177 19.96 9.89 -18.17
CA ALA A 177 20.03 9.31 -19.51
C ALA A 177 19.82 10.39 -20.59
N ARG A 178 18.80 11.24 -20.45
CA ARG A 178 18.51 12.32 -21.42
C ARG A 178 19.66 13.34 -21.51
N ARG A 179 20.28 13.69 -20.39
CA ARG A 179 21.46 14.60 -20.35
C ARG A 179 22.73 14.02 -20.96
N ALA A 180 22.81 12.71 -21.16
CA ALA A 180 23.98 12.06 -21.76
C ALA A 180 23.87 11.95 -23.29
N VAL A 181 22.69 12.25 -23.85
CA VAL A 181 22.41 12.21 -25.30
C VAL A 181 22.46 13.62 -25.92
N ALA A 182 22.30 14.66 -25.11
CA ALA A 182 22.47 16.07 -25.49
C ALA A 182 23.94 16.50 -25.31
#